data_AF-A0A857GGX1-F1
#
_entry.id   AF-A0A857GGX1-F1
#
_cell.length_a   1.000
_cell.length_b   1.000
_cell.length_c   1.000
_cell.angle_alpha   90.00
_cell.angle_beta   90.00
_cell.angle_gamma   90.00
#
_symmetry.space_group_name_H-M   'P 1'
#
loop_
_entity.id
_entity.type
_entity.pdbx_description
1 polymer ?
#
loop_
_entity_poly.entity_id
_entity_poly.type
_entity_poly.pdbx_seq_one_letter_code
_entity_poly.pdbx_strand_id
1 'polypeptide(L)'
;MTLGSEDVRKSIGKWEGFDMGVACRPVYFMLCGLSLELALKAVITLKEPDTKLKGHNLVTLAHKAGIELNTEDRLKLDFLTSSVIWAGRYPVPNNPNDEKLRSYFDLAYQVLTEPADYVKEIKLRHSSDALDWPDFDRIWQSVMAGFYALEDGAASTKS
;
A
#
# COMPACT_ATOMS: atom_id res chain seq x y z
N MET A 1 -14.47 -15.69 -17.96
CA MET A 1 -15.85 -15.39 -17.52
C MET A 1 -15.73 -14.45 -16.34
N THR A 2 -15.77 -13.14 -16.58
CA THR A 2 -15.74 -12.12 -15.53
C THR A 2 -17.15 -12.04 -14.94
N LEU A 3 -17.33 -12.49 -13.71
CA LEU A 3 -18.57 -12.26 -12.96
C LEU A 3 -18.77 -10.75 -12.82
N GLY A 4 -19.93 -10.24 -13.19
CA GLY A 4 -20.26 -8.83 -13.01
C GLY A 4 -20.30 -8.50 -11.52
N SER A 5 -20.01 -7.25 -11.15
CA SER A 5 -20.09 -6.77 -9.76
C SER A 5 -21.45 -7.05 -9.12
N GLU A 6 -22.53 -7.06 -9.92
CA GLU A 6 -23.88 -7.42 -9.50
C GLU A 6 -24.05 -8.90 -9.13
N ASP A 7 -23.40 -9.81 -9.88
CA ASP A 7 -23.47 -11.26 -9.64
C ASP A 7 -22.75 -11.61 -8.34
N VAL A 8 -21.58 -10.99 -8.13
CA VAL A 8 -20.82 -11.12 -6.87
C VAL A 8 -21.67 -10.58 -5.71
N ARG A 9 -22.23 -9.38 -5.83
CA ARG A 9 -23.09 -8.75 -4.79
C ARG A 9 -24.26 -9.64 -4.37
N LYS A 10 -24.96 -10.24 -5.34
CA LYS A 10 -26.09 -11.16 -5.09
C LYS A 10 -25.61 -12.44 -4.39
N SER A 11 -24.49 -13.00 -4.80
CA SER A 11 -23.95 -14.25 -4.22
C SER A 11 -23.57 -14.10 -2.74
N ILE A 12 -23.14 -12.91 -2.31
CA ILE A 12 -22.72 -12.63 -0.92
C ILE A 12 -23.85 -12.06 -0.03
N GLY A 13 -25.10 -12.03 -0.54
CA GLY A 13 -26.27 -11.61 0.23
C GLY A 13 -26.26 -10.14 0.66
N LYS A 14 -25.59 -9.25 -0.10
CA LYS A 14 -25.54 -7.82 0.21
C LYS A 14 -26.72 -7.07 -0.43
N TRP A 15 -27.13 -5.99 0.24
CA TRP A 15 -28.26 -5.15 -0.15
C TRP A 15 -27.99 -4.36 -1.44
N GLU A 16 -29.07 -3.98 -2.11
CA GLU A 16 -29.03 -3.20 -3.35
C GLU A 16 -28.42 -1.82 -3.09
N GLY A 17 -27.30 -1.52 -3.74
CA GLY A 17 -26.49 -0.31 -3.49
C GLY A 17 -25.10 -0.57 -2.87
N PHE A 18 -24.80 -1.81 -2.45
CA PHE A 18 -23.45 -2.18 -2.00
C PHE A 18 -22.48 -2.31 -3.19
N ASP A 19 -21.46 -1.45 -3.20
CA ASP A 19 -20.40 -1.47 -4.20
C ASP A 19 -19.13 -2.14 -3.64
N MET A 20 -18.79 -3.31 -4.22
CA MET A 20 -17.58 -4.06 -3.86
C MET A 20 -16.29 -3.29 -4.18
N GLY A 21 -16.28 -2.49 -5.24
CA GLY A 21 -15.15 -1.62 -5.57
C GLY A 21 -14.88 -0.59 -4.48
N VAL A 22 -15.94 -0.01 -3.90
CA VAL A 22 -15.81 0.93 -2.77
C VAL A 22 -15.40 0.21 -1.49
N ALA A 23 -15.97 -0.96 -1.21
CA ALA A 23 -15.72 -1.69 0.04
C ALA A 23 -14.34 -2.38 0.06
N CYS A 24 -13.87 -2.90 -1.07
CA CYS A 24 -12.63 -3.68 -1.14
C CYS A 24 -11.38 -2.83 -1.31
N ARG A 25 -11.47 -1.60 -1.83
CA ARG A 25 -10.31 -0.74 -2.07
C ARG A 25 -9.46 -0.46 -0.82
N PRO A 26 -10.06 -0.14 0.34
CA PRO A 26 -9.29 0.04 1.58
C PRO A 26 -8.54 -1.23 2.01
N VAL A 27 -9.20 -2.39 1.88
CA VAL A 27 -8.61 -3.69 2.20
C VAL A 27 -7.47 -4.03 1.25
N TYR A 28 -7.63 -3.75 -0.04
CA TYR A 28 -6.58 -3.90 -1.05
C TYR A 28 -5.32 -3.12 -0.66
N PHE A 29 -5.43 -1.82 -0.35
CA PHE A 29 -4.26 -1.02 0.03
C PHE A 29 -3.62 -1.49 1.35
N MET A 30 -4.42 -1.93 2.32
CA MET A 30 -3.89 -2.55 3.53
C MET A 30 -3.05 -3.80 3.18
N LEU A 31 -3.57 -4.70 2.36
CA LEU A 31 -2.86 -5.93 1.97
C LEU A 31 -1.59 -5.63 1.18
N CYS A 32 -1.63 -4.64 0.27
CA CYS A 32 -0.45 -4.14 -0.43
C CYS A 32 0.63 -3.64 0.56
N GLY A 33 0.22 -2.83 1.55
CA GLY A 33 1.13 -2.33 2.57
C GLY A 33 1.72 -3.44 3.45
N LEU A 34 0.92 -4.41 3.88
CA LEU A 34 1.39 -5.57 4.66
C LEU A 34 2.36 -6.45 3.87
N SER A 35 2.08 -6.67 2.58
CA SER A 35 2.97 -7.42 1.68
C SER A 35 4.35 -6.76 1.57
N LEU A 36 4.38 -5.44 1.36
CA LEU A 36 5.63 -4.67 1.33
C LEU A 36 6.34 -4.67 2.69
N GLU A 37 5.60 -4.56 3.79
CA GLU A 37 6.18 -4.61 5.14
C GLU A 37 6.95 -5.92 5.35
N LEU A 38 6.36 -7.04 4.97
CA LEU A 38 6.99 -8.36 5.09
C LEU A 38 8.20 -8.49 4.17
N ALA A 39 8.08 -8.11 2.90
CA ALA A 39 9.18 -8.18 1.94
C ALA A 39 10.38 -7.33 2.39
N LEU A 40 10.15 -6.10 2.83
CA LEU A 40 11.20 -5.22 3.34
C LEU A 40 11.86 -5.79 4.59
N LYS A 41 11.08 -6.34 5.53
CA LYS A 41 11.63 -6.97 6.73
C LYS A 41 12.48 -8.19 6.38
N ALA A 42 12.07 -8.99 5.41
CA ALA A 42 12.85 -10.13 4.93
C ALA A 42 14.20 -9.69 4.35
N VAL A 43 14.22 -8.65 3.51
CA VAL A 43 15.47 -8.07 2.98
C VAL A 43 16.39 -7.60 4.12
N ILE A 44 15.86 -6.88 5.10
CA ILE A 44 16.66 -6.38 6.23
C ILE A 44 17.19 -7.55 7.07
N THR A 45 16.36 -8.55 7.38
CA THR A 45 16.80 -9.72 8.16
C THR A 45 17.87 -10.54 7.45
N LEU A 46 17.86 -10.63 6.11
CA LEU A 46 18.95 -11.27 5.37
C LEU A 46 20.27 -10.49 5.48
N LYS A 47 20.21 -9.15 5.47
CA LYS A 47 21.40 -8.29 5.65
C LYS A 47 21.90 -8.30 7.10
N GLU A 48 20.98 -8.28 8.05
CA GLU A 48 21.24 -8.13 9.48
C GLU A 48 20.33 -9.08 10.29
N PRO A 49 20.73 -10.36 10.48
CA PRO A 49 19.90 -11.38 11.11
C PRO A 49 19.46 -11.06 12.54
N ASP A 50 20.28 -10.31 13.29
CA ASP A 50 20.02 -9.97 14.70
C ASP A 50 19.20 -8.67 14.88
N THR A 51 18.81 -8.01 13.79
CA THR A 51 18.13 -6.71 13.86
C THR A 51 16.67 -6.86 14.30
N LYS A 52 16.33 -6.25 15.44
CA LYS A 52 14.95 -6.17 15.95
C LYS A 52 14.15 -5.12 15.17
N LEU A 53 13.37 -5.58 14.20
CA LEU A 53 12.49 -4.72 13.41
C LEU A 53 11.20 -4.40 14.16
N LYS A 54 11.12 -3.19 14.72
CA LYS A 54 9.90 -2.64 15.32
C LYS A 54 9.35 -1.51 14.45
N GLY A 55 8.03 -1.53 14.21
CA GLY A 55 7.31 -0.50 13.44
C GLY A 55 6.72 -1.00 12.12
N HIS A 56 5.84 -0.16 11.57
CA HIS A 56 5.07 -0.39 10.34
C HIS A 56 5.39 0.64 9.23
N ASN A 57 6.32 1.57 9.48
CA ASN A 57 6.62 2.65 8.53
C ASN A 57 7.43 2.10 7.34
N LEU A 58 6.80 2.02 6.18
CA LEU A 58 7.37 1.44 4.97
C LEU A 58 8.54 2.26 4.42
N VAL A 59 8.51 3.59 4.52
CA VAL A 59 9.62 4.46 4.08
C VAL A 59 10.89 4.20 4.89
N THR A 60 10.75 4.07 6.21
CA THR A 60 11.86 3.74 7.11
C THR A 60 12.40 2.35 6.84
N LEU A 61 11.52 1.38 6.57
CA LEU A 61 11.91 0.02 6.21
C LEU A 61 12.62 -0.02 4.85
N ALA A 62 12.16 0.72 3.84
CA ALA A 62 12.80 0.83 2.54
C ALA A 62 14.22 1.40 2.65
N HIS A 63 14.40 2.48 3.42
CA HIS A 63 15.73 3.05 3.67
C HIS A 63 16.65 2.05 4.38
N LYS A 64 16.17 1.34 5.39
CA LYS A 64 16.95 0.28 6.07
C LYS A 64 17.27 -0.90 5.16
N ALA A 65 16.37 -1.23 4.24
CA ALA A 65 16.60 -2.24 3.21
C ALA A 65 17.61 -1.76 2.14
N GLY A 66 18.01 -0.47 2.15
CA GLY A 66 18.90 0.12 1.15
C GLY A 66 18.22 0.32 -0.19
N ILE A 67 16.91 0.58 -0.21
CA ILE A 67 16.12 0.84 -1.41
C ILE A 67 15.97 2.35 -1.56
N GLU A 68 16.46 2.88 -2.67
CA GLU A 68 16.29 4.28 -3.05
C GLU A 68 14.85 4.53 -3.50
N LEU A 69 14.22 5.55 -2.91
CA LEU A 69 12.86 5.95 -3.22
C LEU A 69 12.85 7.30 -3.92
N ASN A 70 12.17 7.37 -5.07
CA ASN A 70 11.82 8.66 -5.65
C ASN A 70 10.68 9.32 -4.83
N THR A 71 10.40 10.60 -5.09
CA THR A 71 9.40 11.37 -4.34
C THR A 71 8.00 10.75 -4.42
N GLU A 72 7.62 10.18 -5.57
CA GLU A 72 6.31 9.59 -5.80
C GLU A 72 6.15 8.26 -5.05
N ASP A 73 7.12 7.35 -5.17
CA ASP A 73 7.15 6.07 -4.47
C ASP A 73 7.21 6.27 -2.95
N ARG A 74 7.90 7.31 -2.47
CA ARG A 74 7.86 7.71 -1.06
C ARG A 74 6.44 8.06 -0.61
N LEU A 75 5.71 8.88 -1.37
CA LEU A 75 4.32 9.25 -1.03
C LEU A 75 3.39 8.03 -1.06
N LYS A 76 3.57 7.13 -2.02
CA LYS A 76 2.84 5.85 -2.09
C LYS A 76 3.11 4.97 -0.86
N LEU A 77 4.36 4.86 -0.41
CA LEU A 77 4.73 4.12 0.80
C LEU A 77 4.19 4.76 2.08
N ASP A 78 4.15 6.08 2.16
CA ASP A 78 3.51 6.81 3.28
C ASP A 78 2.00 6.54 3.31
N PHE A 79 1.35 6.51 2.14
CA PHE A 79 -0.07 6.16 2.03
C PHE A 79 -0.32 4.72 2.47
N LEU A 80 0.42 3.75 1.94
CA LEU A 80 0.28 2.34 2.32
C LEU A 80 0.57 2.10 3.80
N THR A 81 1.55 2.80 4.38
CA THR A 81 1.80 2.81 5.84
C THR A 81 0.54 3.25 6.59
N SER A 82 -0.08 4.35 6.13
CA SER A 82 -1.29 4.87 6.73
C SER A 82 -2.48 3.92 6.53
N SER A 83 -2.59 3.24 5.39
CA SER A 83 -3.60 2.21 5.13
C SER A 83 -3.44 0.98 6.04
N VAL A 84 -2.22 0.54 6.32
CA VAL A 84 -1.98 -0.56 7.29
C VAL A 84 -2.46 -0.16 8.70
N ILE A 85 -2.26 1.11 9.08
CA ILE A 85 -2.68 1.62 10.40
C ILE A 85 -4.20 1.84 10.46
N TRP A 86 -4.80 2.40 9.41
CA TRP A 86 -6.18 2.91 9.41
C TRP A 86 -7.19 2.00 8.70
N ALA A 87 -6.86 1.47 7.52
CA ALA A 87 -7.78 0.67 6.72
C ALA A 87 -7.88 -0.78 7.21
N GLY A 88 -6.89 -1.25 7.98
CA GLY A 88 -6.77 -2.64 8.38
C GLY A 88 -7.36 -3.05 9.71
N ARG A 89 -7.79 -2.09 10.55
CA ARG A 89 -8.31 -2.43 11.88
C ARG A 89 -9.59 -1.68 12.20
N TYR A 90 -10.65 -2.47 12.33
CA TYR A 90 -11.42 -2.44 13.57
C TYR A 90 -10.57 -3.17 14.65
N PRO A 91 -10.36 -2.59 15.84
CA PRO A 91 -10.85 -1.30 16.28
C PRO A 91 -9.92 -0.15 15.89
N VAL A 92 -10.50 1.05 15.98
CA VAL A 92 -9.95 2.38 15.81
C VAL A 92 -8.48 2.51 16.27
N PRO A 93 -7.59 3.21 15.52
CA PRO A 93 -6.19 3.39 15.89
C PRO A 93 -6.02 3.90 17.32
N ASN A 94 -4.92 3.54 17.98
CA ASN A 94 -4.62 4.03 19.33
C ASN A 94 -4.63 5.58 19.33
N ASN A 95 -5.48 6.17 20.17
CA ASN A 95 -5.81 7.60 20.20
C ASN A 95 -6.25 8.15 18.82
N PRO A 96 -7.47 7.83 18.36
CA PRO A 96 -8.02 8.48 17.18
C PRO A 96 -8.22 9.96 17.49
N ASN A 97 -7.77 10.82 16.59
CA ASN A 97 -8.21 12.20 16.54
C ASN A 97 -8.63 12.52 15.10
N ASP A 98 -9.51 13.49 14.96
CA ASP A 98 -10.02 13.91 13.64
C ASP A 98 -8.91 14.38 12.70
N GLU A 99 -7.81 14.89 13.27
CA GLU A 99 -6.63 15.31 12.53
C GLU A 99 -5.98 14.15 11.78
N LYS A 100 -5.74 13.00 12.42
CA LYS A 100 -5.16 11.84 11.75
C LYS A 100 -6.07 11.27 10.67
N LEU A 101 -7.39 11.32 10.88
CA LEU A 101 -8.36 10.91 9.87
C LEU A 101 -8.30 11.84 8.64
N ARG A 102 -8.21 13.16 8.87
CA ARG A 102 -8.02 14.15 7.81
C ARG A 102 -6.70 13.91 7.07
N SER A 103 -5.59 13.73 7.80
CA SER A 103 -4.29 13.41 7.19
C SER A 103 -4.33 12.16 6.31
N TYR A 104 -5.05 11.11 6.73
CA TYR A 104 -5.22 9.91 5.92
C TYR A 104 -5.95 10.22 4.60
N PHE A 105 -7.07 10.94 4.67
CA PHE A 105 -7.82 11.29 3.46
C PHE A 105 -7.06 12.27 2.57
N ASP A 106 -6.38 13.26 3.14
CA ASP A 106 -5.54 14.20 2.37
C ASP A 106 -4.45 13.47 1.60
N LEU A 107 -3.79 12.49 2.24
CA LEU A 107 -2.79 11.65 1.60
C LEU A 107 -3.40 10.73 0.54
N ALA A 108 -4.57 10.15 0.82
CA ALA A 108 -5.32 9.37 -0.17
C ALA A 108 -5.67 10.21 -1.40
N TYR A 109 -6.12 11.46 -1.21
CA TYR A 109 -6.39 12.38 -2.31
C TYR A 109 -5.12 12.74 -3.07
N GLN A 110 -4.01 12.99 -2.38
CA GLN A 110 -2.74 13.34 -3.01
C GLN A 110 -2.20 12.20 -3.87
N VAL A 111 -2.32 10.95 -3.41
CA VAL A 111 -1.76 9.78 -4.10
C VAL A 111 -2.71 9.23 -5.16
N LEU A 112 -3.98 9.02 -4.82
CA LEU A 112 -4.93 8.27 -5.65
C LEU A 112 -5.70 9.12 -6.67
N THR A 113 -5.50 10.44 -6.66
CA THR A 113 -6.24 11.32 -7.56
C THR A 113 -5.39 12.42 -8.15
N GLU A 114 -5.64 12.72 -9.42
CA GLU A 114 -5.00 13.81 -10.15
C GLU A 114 -5.99 14.94 -10.42
N PRO A 115 -5.52 16.21 -10.49
CA PRO A 115 -6.38 17.32 -10.90
C PRO A 115 -6.96 17.07 -12.29
N ALA A 116 -8.29 17.12 -12.40
CA ALA A 116 -8.99 17.09 -13.68
C ALA A 116 -9.42 18.51 -14.08
N ASP A 117 -10.07 18.60 -15.25
CA ASP A 117 -10.69 19.83 -15.71
C ASP A 117 -11.75 20.36 -14.73
N TYR A 118 -11.96 21.67 -14.78
CA TYR A 118 -13.01 22.32 -14.02
C TYR A 118 -14.37 22.07 -14.67
N VAL A 119 -15.36 21.70 -13.86
CA VAL A 119 -16.78 21.81 -14.26
C VAL A 119 -17.38 22.97 -13.50
N LYS A 120 -17.59 24.08 -14.22
CA LYS A 120 -17.95 25.39 -13.66
C LYS A 120 -16.85 25.88 -12.69
N GLU A 121 -17.13 25.90 -11.39
CA GLU A 121 -16.24 26.33 -10.31
C GLU A 121 -15.70 25.15 -9.48
N ILE A 122 -16.16 23.93 -9.75
CA ILE A 122 -15.75 22.74 -9.01
C ILE A 122 -14.53 22.13 -9.68
N LYS A 123 -13.42 22.05 -8.94
CA LYS A 123 -12.22 21.35 -9.37
C LYS A 123 -12.47 19.85 -9.28
N LEU A 124 -12.66 19.20 -10.43
CA LEU A 124 -12.79 17.76 -10.48
C LEU A 124 -11.41 17.10 -10.30
N ARG A 125 -11.42 15.84 -9.87
CA ARG A 125 -10.25 14.99 -9.82
C ARG A 125 -10.60 13.64 -10.42
N HIS A 126 -9.68 13.06 -11.19
CA HIS A 126 -9.81 11.69 -11.70
C HIS A 126 -8.86 10.76 -10.95
N SER A 127 -9.06 9.45 -11.07
CA SER A 127 -8.12 8.44 -10.57
C SER A 127 -6.74 8.68 -11.20
N SER A 128 -5.68 8.67 -10.39
CA SER A 128 -4.30 8.72 -10.88
C SER A 128 -3.76 7.35 -11.32
N ASP A 129 -4.55 6.30 -11.12
CA ASP A 129 -4.17 4.88 -11.29
C ASP A 129 -2.95 4.46 -10.43
N ALA A 130 -2.50 5.35 -9.54
CA ALA A 130 -1.45 5.09 -8.57
C ALA A 130 -1.90 3.95 -7.65
N LEU A 131 -0.97 2.99 -7.43
CA LEU A 131 -1.19 1.78 -6.64
C LEU A 131 -2.24 0.82 -7.19
N ASP A 132 -2.75 1.01 -8.41
CA ASP A 132 -3.38 -0.08 -9.13
C ASP A 132 -2.34 -1.20 -9.39
N TRP A 133 -2.81 -2.40 -9.71
CA TRP A 133 -1.98 -3.60 -9.70
C TRP A 133 -0.63 -3.45 -10.43
N PRO A 134 -0.54 -2.87 -11.65
CA PRO A 134 0.74 -2.72 -12.35
C PRO A 134 1.75 -1.81 -11.61
N ASP A 135 1.28 -0.72 -11.01
CA ASP A 135 2.15 0.20 -10.29
C ASP A 135 2.59 -0.38 -8.94
N PHE A 136 1.65 -1.04 -8.23
CA PHE A 136 1.99 -1.76 -7.00
C PHE A 136 3.00 -2.88 -7.26
N ASP A 137 2.77 -3.72 -8.28
CA ASP A 137 3.66 -4.83 -8.63
C ASP A 137 5.05 -4.30 -8.98
N ARG A 138 5.17 -3.21 -9.75
CA ARG A 138 6.47 -2.56 -10.01
C ARG A 138 7.24 -2.25 -8.72
N ILE A 139 6.59 -1.64 -7.73
CA ILE A 139 7.23 -1.32 -6.44
C ILE A 139 7.62 -2.60 -5.70
N TRP A 140 6.71 -3.57 -5.65
CA TRP A 140 6.95 -4.84 -4.97
C TRP A 140 8.11 -5.64 -5.59
N GLN A 141 8.16 -5.73 -6.92
CA GLN A 141 9.26 -6.38 -7.65
C GLN A 141 10.60 -5.69 -7.38
N SER A 142 10.62 -4.36 -7.25
CA SER A 142 11.84 -3.63 -6.89
C SER A 142 12.37 -4.04 -5.51
N VAL A 143 11.48 -4.30 -4.54
CA VAL A 143 11.88 -4.79 -3.21
C VAL A 143 12.40 -6.22 -3.29
N MET A 144 11.68 -7.09 -4.01
CA MET A 144 12.02 -8.50 -4.12
C MET A 144 13.29 -8.76 -4.93
N ALA A 145 13.60 -7.92 -5.91
CA ALA A 145 14.90 -7.96 -6.59
C ALA A 145 16.06 -7.82 -5.59
N GLY A 146 15.91 -6.95 -4.58
CA GLY A 146 16.88 -6.81 -3.49
C GLY A 146 16.96 -8.05 -2.60
N PHE A 147 15.85 -8.76 -2.38
CA PHE A 147 15.83 -10.03 -1.65
C PHE A 147 16.59 -11.12 -2.39
N TYR A 148 16.25 -11.36 -3.66
CA TYR A 148 16.85 -12.42 -4.46
C TYR A 148 18.35 -12.20 -4.68
N ALA A 149 18.78 -10.95 -4.90
CA ALA A 149 20.20 -10.62 -5.03
C ALA A 149 21.02 -10.99 -3.79
N LEU A 150 20.44 -10.87 -2.59
CA LEU A 150 21.10 -11.27 -1.35
C LEU A 150 21.08 -12.78 -1.13
N GLU A 151 19.99 -13.45 -1.50
CA GLU A 151 19.84 -14.89 -1.41
C GLU A 151 20.86 -15.62 -2.29
N ASP A 152 21.01 -15.21 -3.56
CA ASP A 152 21.97 -15.77 -4.50
C ASP A 152 23.43 -15.56 -4.05
N GLY A 153 23.72 -14.39 -3.47
CA GLY A 153 25.03 -14.08 -2.89
C GLY A 153 25.35 -14.91 -1.63
N ALA A 154 24.35 -15.16 -0.79
CA ALA A 154 24.47 -16.00 0.41
C ALA A 154 24.61 -17.50 0.07
N ALA A 155 24.03 -17.95 -1.05
CA ALA A 155 24.20 -19.32 -1.55
C ALA A 155 25.63 -19.56 -2.08
N SER A 156 26.23 -18.57 -2.74
CA SER A 156 27.58 -18.67 -3.33
C SER A 156 28.72 -18.66 -2.28
N THR A 157 28.49 -18.15 -1.08
CA THR A 157 29.48 -18.10 0.02
C THR A 157 29.51 -19.35 0.89
N LYS A 158 28.59 -20.31 0.66
CA LYS A 158 28.49 -21.57 1.40
C LYS A 158 29.05 -22.79 0.64
N SER A 159 29.74 -22.59 -0.48
CA SER A 159 30.40 -23.65 -1.26
C SER A 159 31.90 -23.74 -0.99
#